data_AF-A0A8T2NU32-F1
#
_entry.id   AF-A0A8T2NU32-F1
#
_cell.length_a   1.000
_cell.length_b   1.000
_cell.length_c   1.000
_cell.angle_alpha   90.00
_cell.angle_beta   90.00
_cell.angle_gamma   90.00
#
_symmetry.space_group_name_H-M   'P 1'
#
loop_
_entity.id
_entity.type
_entity.pdbx_description
1 polymer ?
#
loop_
_entity_poly.entity_id
_entity_poly.type
_entity_poly.pdbx_seq_one_letter_code
_entity_poly.pdbx_strand_id
1 'polypeptide(L)'
;MGVSVTYWRRLGETWHVSPRSKVTGLVLSVLITTLFICMVFVCMPDHVATVGRIQVLESQVNLNSLHVRSLERSAENVWSFTVTDRHRSPSSSKAYEKRTAVPRTAPHRKLCQLAPNERFDCARDRALSRAECEGRGCCYVPVRRDGLYGGPPWCFYPPSYPGYKMGPLSPSPRGQVVTLTRPMPSYLPRDISTLQLEVMAETEGRLHLTLKDPASARYEVPLSVTRSRTNPSAPDALYSVEFHPDPFGFIVRRRSNSRVLVNTTVAPLLFADQYLQLSTSLPSSLLSGLGEHYTPLTLDLNWTSVTLWNQDMAPHEGDGQAHGVFLLNSNAVEVALQPTPALTWVSIGGILDLYILLGPDPQSVVQQYHQVIGYPMMPPYWSLGFHLCRWGYPTTNATRAVAQRMRRAGFPLDVQWNDLDYADKRRVFTFDPKRFGDLPEMVEELHREGMKYVLILDPGISSTSPPGSYKPFDEGLRRGVFIKNANGQPLIGKVWPGPTAFPDFTNPETRSWWEENIRNFHGRVPVDGLWIDMNEPASFVQGSLDGCPDTDLESPPYVPGQAAGWTS
;
A
#
# COMPACT_ATOMS: atom_id res chain seq x y z
N MET A 1 -7.81 9.32 -36.42
CA MET A 1 -8.15 8.41 -37.54
C MET A 1 -8.77 7.16 -36.93
N GLY A 2 -10.05 6.90 -37.23
CA GLY A 2 -10.80 5.80 -36.61
C GLY A 2 -10.54 4.47 -37.32
N VAL A 3 -10.34 3.41 -36.54
CA VAL A 3 -10.29 2.03 -37.04
C VAL A 3 -11.69 1.43 -36.95
N SER A 4 -12.22 0.95 -38.07
CA SER A 4 -13.48 0.21 -38.14
C SER A 4 -13.15 -1.29 -38.16
N VAL A 5 -13.72 -2.05 -37.22
CA VAL A 5 -13.60 -3.53 -37.20
C VAL A 5 -14.92 -4.12 -37.69
N THR A 6 -14.86 -4.88 -38.79
CA THR A 6 -16.02 -5.58 -39.37
C THR A 6 -15.99 -7.05 -38.97
N TYR A 7 -17.06 -7.54 -38.35
CA TYR A 7 -17.19 -8.96 -38.00
C TYR A 7 -17.89 -9.74 -39.11
N TRP A 8 -17.33 -10.91 -39.44
CA TRP A 8 -17.89 -11.87 -40.38
C TRP A 8 -18.39 -13.11 -39.62
N ARG A 9 -19.59 -13.59 -39.94
CA ARG A 9 -20.15 -14.83 -39.37
C ARG A 9 -20.39 -15.83 -40.50
N ARG A 10 -19.91 -17.06 -40.33
CA ARG A 10 -20.09 -18.15 -41.30
C ARG A 10 -21.45 -18.80 -41.12
N LEU A 11 -22.30 -18.74 -42.14
CA LEU A 11 -23.53 -19.54 -42.26
C LEU A 11 -23.48 -20.21 -43.64
N GLY A 12 -22.97 -21.45 -43.70
CA GLY A 12 -22.77 -22.17 -44.97
C GLY A 12 -21.54 -21.71 -45.77
N GLU A 13 -21.61 -21.83 -47.11
CA GLU A 13 -20.50 -21.56 -48.05
C GLU A 13 -20.41 -20.11 -48.57
N THR A 14 -21.23 -19.18 -48.08
CA THR A 14 -21.19 -17.76 -48.50
C THR A 14 -21.14 -16.79 -47.31
N TRP A 15 -20.36 -15.72 -47.45
CA TRP A 15 -20.11 -14.72 -46.40
C TRP A 15 -21.05 -13.50 -46.52
N HIS A 16 -21.65 -13.05 -45.41
CA HIS A 16 -22.48 -11.84 -45.35
C HIS A 16 -22.08 -10.90 -44.20
N VAL A 17 -22.21 -9.59 -44.42
CA VAL A 17 -21.97 -8.50 -43.45
C VAL A 17 -23.28 -8.15 -42.73
N SER A 18 -23.26 -8.09 -41.39
CA SER A 18 -24.44 -7.78 -40.56
C SER A 18 -24.41 -6.34 -40.02
N PRO A 19 -25.48 -5.53 -40.14
CA PRO A 19 -25.56 -4.22 -39.51
C PRO A 19 -26.42 -4.24 -38.23
N ARG A 20 -25.81 -3.72 -37.14
CA ARG A 20 -26.37 -3.23 -35.85
C ARG A 20 -26.40 -4.20 -34.65
N SER A 21 -25.55 -3.90 -33.67
CA SER A 21 -25.94 -3.94 -32.25
C SER A 21 -25.06 -3.00 -31.41
N LYS A 22 -25.72 -2.25 -30.53
CA LYS A 22 -25.16 -1.27 -29.60
C LYS A 22 -24.21 -1.94 -28.61
N VAL A 23 -23.06 -1.31 -28.34
CA VAL A 23 -22.07 -1.74 -27.35
C VAL A 23 -22.49 -1.23 -25.98
N THR A 24 -22.81 -2.14 -25.07
CA THR A 24 -22.76 -1.91 -23.61
C THR A 24 -21.40 -2.41 -23.13
N GLY A 25 -20.61 -1.50 -22.55
CA GLY A 25 -19.29 -1.83 -22.00
C GLY A 25 -19.41 -2.72 -20.77
N LEU A 26 -18.76 -3.88 -20.82
CA LEU A 26 -18.53 -4.74 -19.67
C LEU A 26 -17.13 -4.43 -19.15
N VAL A 27 -17.04 -3.91 -17.92
CA VAL A 27 -15.77 -3.73 -17.21
C VAL A 27 -15.41 -5.07 -16.59
N LEU A 28 -14.26 -5.62 -16.99
CA LEU A 28 -13.71 -6.87 -16.48
C LEU A 28 -12.69 -6.53 -15.39
N SER A 29 -13.07 -6.70 -14.12
CA SER A 29 -12.12 -6.66 -13.00
C SER A 29 -11.60 -8.06 -12.75
N VAL A 30 -10.31 -8.29 -13.04
CA VAL A 30 -9.59 -9.51 -12.69
C VAL A 30 -8.71 -9.17 -11.48
N LEU A 31 -9.04 -9.75 -10.32
CA LEU A 31 -8.18 -9.71 -9.13
C LEU A 31 -6.98 -10.63 -9.36
N ILE A 32 -5.78 -10.06 -9.39
CA ILE A 32 -4.51 -10.79 -9.45
C ILE A 32 -3.73 -10.44 -8.18
N THR A 33 -3.57 -11.40 -7.28
CA THR A 33 -2.69 -11.29 -6.11
C THR A 33 -1.25 -11.59 -6.54
N THR A 34 -0.37 -10.59 -6.56
CA THR A 34 1.10 -10.76 -6.69
C THR A 34 1.80 -9.66 -5.89
N LEU A 35 3.02 -9.96 -5.40
CA LEU A 35 3.97 -9.04 -4.73
C LEU A 35 3.60 -7.56 -4.81
N PHE A 36 3.26 -6.98 -3.66
CA PHE A 36 2.76 -5.62 -3.54
C PHE A 36 3.89 -4.60 -3.52
N ILE A 37 3.80 -3.64 -4.44
CA ILE A 37 4.88 -2.76 -4.84
C ILE A 37 4.28 -1.35 -5.07
N CYS A 38 4.86 -0.33 -4.41
CA CYS A 38 4.32 1.03 -4.28
C CYS A 38 4.36 1.84 -5.60
N MET A 39 3.27 1.92 -6.37
CA MET A 39 3.21 2.76 -7.58
C MET A 39 2.34 4.01 -7.42
N VAL A 40 2.78 5.15 -7.96
CA VAL A 40 2.07 6.46 -7.97
C VAL A 40 1.90 6.99 -9.40
N PHE A 41 0.71 7.46 -9.77
CA PHE A 41 0.34 8.06 -11.07
C PHE A 41 -0.12 9.50 -10.91
N VAL A 42 0.20 10.39 -11.87
CA VAL A 42 -0.26 11.79 -11.86
C VAL A 42 -0.87 12.20 -13.22
N CYS A 43 -2.11 12.74 -13.26
CA CYS A 43 -2.87 13.10 -14.48
C CYS A 43 -3.38 14.57 -14.51
N MET A 44 -4.00 15.05 -15.60
CA MET A 44 -4.63 16.40 -15.68
C MET A 44 -6.00 16.41 -16.40
N PRO A 45 -6.93 17.34 -16.04
CA PRO A 45 -8.12 17.65 -16.85
C PRO A 45 -7.99 18.99 -17.60
N ASP A 46 -8.51 19.05 -18.84
CA ASP A 46 -8.76 20.30 -19.58
C ASP A 46 -10.28 20.52 -19.78
N HIS A 47 -10.70 21.75 -19.44
CA HIS A 47 -11.93 22.47 -19.75
C HIS A 47 -13.22 21.69 -20.10
N VAL A 48 -14.18 21.66 -19.16
CA VAL A 48 -15.62 21.58 -19.48
C VAL A 48 -16.43 22.55 -18.61
N ALA A 49 -17.33 23.27 -19.27
CA ALA A 49 -18.17 24.34 -18.77
C ALA A 49 -19.15 23.92 -17.65
N THR A 50 -19.40 24.88 -16.77
CA THR A 50 -20.34 24.86 -15.65
C THR A 50 -21.76 24.47 -16.09
N VAL A 51 -22.31 23.40 -15.50
CA VAL A 51 -23.76 23.17 -15.45
C VAL A 51 -24.13 22.87 -14.00
N GLY A 52 -24.90 23.78 -13.40
CA GLY A 52 -25.33 23.68 -12.01
C GLY A 52 -26.23 22.47 -11.76
N ARG A 53 -26.06 21.84 -10.60
CA ARG A 53 -27.05 20.93 -10.02
C ARG A 53 -27.31 21.27 -8.56
N ILE A 54 -28.60 21.25 -8.28
CA ILE A 54 -29.30 21.56 -7.04
C ILE A 54 -28.96 20.51 -5.97
N GLN A 55 -28.67 20.99 -4.76
CA GLN A 55 -28.36 20.20 -3.58
C GLN A 55 -29.67 19.74 -2.92
N VAL A 56 -29.84 18.42 -2.74
CA VAL A 56 -30.87 17.84 -1.87
C VAL A 56 -30.19 17.58 -0.52
N LEU A 57 -30.64 18.27 0.52
CA LEU A 57 -30.20 18.09 1.91
C LEU A 57 -30.97 16.91 2.52
N GLU A 58 -30.28 15.81 2.81
CA GLU A 58 -30.76 14.78 3.74
C GLU A 58 -30.08 14.99 5.10
N SER A 59 -30.88 15.38 6.09
CA SER A 59 -30.47 15.49 7.50
C SER A 59 -30.77 14.18 8.22
N GLN A 60 -29.74 13.48 8.67
CA GLN A 60 -29.84 12.36 9.64
C GLN A 60 -29.44 12.91 11.02
N VAL A 61 -30.41 13.11 11.91
CA VAL A 61 -30.18 13.45 13.32
C VAL A 61 -30.20 12.16 14.14
N ASN A 62 -29.08 11.87 14.80
CA ASN A 62 -28.92 10.71 15.68
C ASN A 62 -29.42 11.06 17.10
N LEU A 63 -30.47 10.37 17.55
CA LEU A 63 -31.10 10.52 18.85
C LEU A 63 -30.47 9.52 19.83
N ASN A 64 -29.61 9.99 20.73
CA ASN A 64 -29.31 9.30 22.00
C ASN A 64 -28.57 10.23 22.97
N SER A 65 -29.31 11.03 23.75
CA SER A 65 -28.96 11.42 25.14
C SER A 65 -29.84 12.57 25.67
N LEU A 66 -31.10 12.34 26.04
CA LEU A 66 -31.85 13.31 26.85
C LEU A 66 -32.82 12.61 27.81
N HIS A 67 -32.62 12.82 29.12
CA HIS A 67 -33.58 12.53 30.18
C HIS A 67 -34.45 13.76 30.42
N VAL A 68 -35.77 13.62 30.28
CA VAL A 68 -36.76 14.69 30.44
C VAL A 68 -37.48 14.53 31.78
N ARG A 69 -37.49 15.59 32.61
CA ARG A 69 -38.36 15.69 33.81
C ARG A 69 -39.46 16.72 33.55
N SER A 70 -40.69 16.20 33.45
CA SER A 70 -42.02 16.86 33.43
C SER A 70 -42.33 17.86 32.31
N LEU A 71 -43.57 17.73 31.81
CA LEU A 71 -44.22 18.46 30.71
C LEU A 71 -45.39 19.27 31.27
N GLU A 72 -45.46 20.56 30.96
CA GLU A 72 -46.71 21.32 30.94
C GLU A 72 -46.78 22.18 29.67
N ARG A 73 -47.99 22.31 29.13
CA ARG A 73 -48.30 22.84 27.80
C ARG A 73 -49.04 24.15 27.95
N SER A 74 -48.57 25.22 27.31
CA SER A 74 -49.45 26.34 26.94
C SER A 74 -49.03 26.96 25.60
N ALA A 75 -50.02 27.58 24.96
CA ALA A 75 -50.07 27.91 23.54
C ALA A 75 -49.28 29.17 23.23
N GLU A 76 -48.20 29.02 22.46
CA GLU A 76 -47.64 29.94 21.46
C GLU A 76 -46.20 29.46 21.17
N ASN A 77 -45.99 28.86 20.00
CA ASN A 77 -44.75 28.17 19.61
C ASN A 77 -43.52 29.11 19.52
N VAL A 78 -42.87 29.42 20.65
CA VAL A 78 -41.57 30.10 20.71
C VAL A 78 -40.72 29.48 21.82
N TRP A 79 -39.51 29.00 21.49
CA TRP A 79 -38.49 28.63 22.48
C TRP A 79 -37.47 29.78 22.60
N SER A 80 -37.38 30.39 23.77
CA SER A 80 -36.35 31.36 24.15
C SER A 80 -35.40 30.73 25.18
N PHE A 81 -34.09 30.90 25.02
CA PHE A 81 -33.10 30.51 26.03
C PHE A 81 -32.35 31.73 26.55
N THR A 82 -32.34 31.89 27.88
CA THR A 82 -31.55 32.87 28.61
C THR A 82 -30.67 32.11 29.58
N VAL A 83 -29.35 32.31 29.52
CA VAL A 83 -28.42 31.76 30.51
C VAL A 83 -27.82 32.91 31.30
N THR A 84 -28.12 32.98 32.60
CA THR A 84 -27.51 33.91 33.55
C THR A 84 -26.33 33.25 34.26
N ASP A 85 -25.19 33.93 34.23
CA ASP A 85 -23.97 33.58 34.96
C ASP A 85 -24.07 34.00 36.44
N ARG A 86 -23.89 33.06 37.36
CA ARG A 86 -23.67 33.31 38.80
C ARG A 86 -22.76 32.25 39.37
N HIS A 87 -21.46 32.56 39.50
CA HIS A 87 -20.82 32.69 40.81
C HIS A 87 -19.38 33.18 40.68
N ARG A 88 -19.09 34.31 41.34
CA ARG A 88 -17.75 34.86 41.58
C ARG A 88 -17.51 34.84 43.10
N SER A 89 -16.38 34.32 43.53
CA SER A 89 -15.70 34.68 44.79
C SER A 89 -14.17 34.47 44.66
N PRO A 90 -13.32 35.22 45.39
CA PRO A 90 -11.94 35.53 44.98
C PRO A 90 -10.84 34.94 45.90
N SER A 91 -9.58 35.18 45.50
CA SER A 91 -8.28 34.86 46.16
C SER A 91 -7.68 33.50 45.74
N SER A 92 -6.39 33.36 45.45
CA SER A 92 -5.21 34.00 46.00
C SER A 92 -4.06 34.08 44.98
N SER A 93 -3.26 35.13 45.11
CA SER A 93 -2.02 35.39 44.39
C SER A 93 -0.92 34.39 44.76
N LYS A 94 -0.32 33.72 43.77
CA LYS A 94 1.04 33.16 43.87
C LYS A 94 1.91 33.69 42.73
N ALA A 95 3.08 34.18 43.12
CA ALA A 95 4.05 34.85 42.29
C ALA A 95 4.50 34.00 41.09
N TYR A 96 4.44 34.58 39.90
CA TYR A 96 5.13 34.06 38.72
C TYR A 96 6.54 34.64 38.70
N GLU A 97 7.54 33.78 38.86
CA GLU A 97 8.94 34.09 38.57
C GLU A 97 9.06 34.43 37.07
N LYS A 98 9.47 35.66 36.78
CA LYS A 98 9.89 36.09 35.45
C LYS A 98 11.11 35.28 35.03
N ARG A 99 10.93 34.21 34.26
CA ARG A 99 11.98 33.73 33.36
C ARG A 99 12.09 34.72 32.20
N THR A 100 13.21 35.44 32.21
CA THR A 100 13.67 36.35 31.17
C THR A 100 13.61 35.66 29.80
N ALA A 101 12.78 36.21 28.92
CA ALA A 101 12.79 35.85 27.50
C ALA A 101 14.11 36.33 26.89
N VAL A 102 14.89 35.41 26.35
CA VAL A 102 16.05 35.74 25.52
C VAL A 102 15.55 36.48 24.27
N PRO A 103 16.13 37.64 23.89
CA PRO A 103 15.67 38.40 22.73
C PRO A 103 15.86 37.57 21.45
N ARG A 104 14.76 37.34 20.73
CA ARG A 104 14.74 36.71 19.40
C ARG A 104 15.58 37.56 18.44
N THR A 105 16.58 36.96 17.80
CA THR A 105 17.20 37.56 16.63
C THR A 105 16.16 37.61 15.48
N ALA A 106 16.05 38.76 14.81
CA ALA A 106 15.14 39.00 13.69
C ALA A 106 15.20 37.98 12.50
N PRO A 107 16.29 37.24 12.21
CA PRO A 107 16.35 36.30 11.08
C PRO A 107 15.36 35.12 11.19
N HIS A 108 15.15 34.58 12.40
CA HIS A 108 14.33 33.38 12.61
C HIS A 108 12.84 33.60 12.34
N ARG A 109 12.38 34.87 12.31
CA ARG A 109 10.97 35.22 12.13
C ARG A 109 10.54 35.30 10.66
N LYS A 110 11.48 35.48 9.72
CA LYS A 110 11.22 35.43 8.27
C LYS A 110 11.21 33.99 7.74
N LEU A 111 12.06 33.12 8.29
CA LEU A 111 12.20 31.71 7.87
C LEU A 111 10.97 30.83 8.16
N CYS A 112 10.08 31.28 9.06
CA CYS A 112 8.86 30.55 9.45
C CYS A 112 7.58 31.09 8.79
N GLN A 113 7.70 31.89 7.73
CA GLN A 113 6.56 32.44 6.98
C GLN A 113 6.21 31.56 5.78
N LEU A 114 5.84 30.30 6.03
CA LEU A 114 5.32 29.39 5.00
C LEU A 114 3.79 29.39 5.03
N ALA A 115 3.18 29.38 3.83
CA ALA A 115 1.74 29.19 3.72
C ALA A 115 1.35 27.82 4.31
N PRO A 116 0.16 27.67 4.91
CA PRO A 116 -0.21 26.41 5.57
C PRO A 116 -0.01 25.16 4.70
N ASN A 117 -0.39 25.22 3.43
CA ASN A 117 -0.27 24.09 2.50
C ASN A 117 1.18 23.70 2.18
N GLU A 118 2.14 24.62 2.33
CA GLU A 118 3.56 24.42 1.99
C GLU A 118 4.38 23.83 3.16
N ARG A 119 3.73 23.61 4.31
CA ARG A 119 4.42 23.16 5.52
C ARG A 119 4.58 21.64 5.52
N PHE A 120 5.83 21.19 5.51
CA PHE A 120 6.18 19.78 5.72
C PHE A 120 6.38 19.51 7.21
N ASP A 121 5.71 18.49 7.73
CA ASP A 121 5.63 18.18 9.15
C ASP A 121 6.99 17.75 9.75
N CYS A 122 7.41 18.42 10.82
CA CYS A 122 8.63 18.12 11.58
C CYS A 122 8.37 17.31 12.88
N ALA A 123 7.12 16.89 13.08
CA ALA A 123 6.62 16.18 14.25
C ALA A 123 5.88 14.88 13.88
N ARG A 124 6.22 14.25 12.75
CA ARG A 124 5.57 13.00 12.31
C ARG A 124 5.73 11.85 13.30
N ASP A 125 6.88 11.77 13.97
CA ASP A 125 7.18 10.71 14.93
C ASP A 125 6.41 10.80 16.24
N ARG A 126 6.05 12.01 16.69
CA ARG A 126 5.23 12.23 17.88
C ARG A 126 4.73 13.67 17.98
N ALA A 127 3.65 13.86 18.72
CA ALA A 127 3.20 15.20 19.09
C ALA A 127 4.29 15.97 19.87
N LEU A 128 4.55 17.22 19.46
CA LEU A 128 5.55 18.09 20.07
C LEU A 128 4.91 19.34 20.68
N SER A 129 5.41 19.72 21.85
CA SER A 129 5.23 21.09 22.36
C SER A 129 5.98 22.10 21.48
N ARG A 130 5.66 23.38 21.64
CA ARG A 130 6.38 24.47 20.98
C ARG A 130 7.89 24.41 21.25
N ALA A 131 8.29 24.19 22.50
CA ALA A 131 9.69 24.17 22.90
C ALA A 131 10.44 22.99 22.29
N GLU A 132 9.81 21.81 22.21
CA GLU A 132 10.40 20.64 21.55
C GLU A 132 10.53 20.85 20.03
N CYS A 133 9.51 21.44 19.39
CA CYS A 133 9.56 21.77 17.97
C CYS A 133 10.69 22.76 17.65
N GLU A 134 10.76 23.87 18.38
CA GLU A 134 11.83 24.86 18.23
C GLU A 134 13.20 24.26 18.60
N GLY A 135 13.24 23.33 19.57
CA GLY A 135 14.43 22.57 19.94
C GLY A 135 14.94 21.63 18.84
N ARG A 136 14.08 21.16 17.93
CA ARG A 136 14.49 20.46 16.70
C ARG A 136 15.05 21.39 15.62
N GLY A 137 15.03 22.70 15.83
CA GLY A 137 15.33 23.69 14.79
C GLY A 137 14.16 23.93 13.82
N CYS A 138 12.94 23.55 14.20
CA CYS A 138 11.75 23.68 13.39
C CYS A 138 10.92 24.93 13.73
N CYS A 139 9.99 25.27 12.85
CA CYS A 139 9.08 26.39 13.01
C CYS A 139 7.76 25.94 13.66
N TYR A 140 7.29 26.69 14.65
CA TYR A 140 6.01 26.42 15.32
C TYR A 140 5.00 27.55 15.08
N VAL A 141 3.98 27.29 14.27
CA VAL A 141 2.88 28.22 13.97
C VAL A 141 1.53 27.50 14.04
N PRO A 142 0.76 27.67 15.12
CA PRO A 142 -0.57 27.06 15.25
C PRO A 142 -1.52 27.47 14.14
N VAL A 143 -2.37 26.54 13.72
CA VAL A 143 -3.43 26.75 12.73
C VAL A 143 -4.77 26.44 13.38
N ARG A 144 -5.81 27.23 13.09
CA ARG A 144 -7.18 26.92 13.53
C ARG A 144 -7.61 25.63 12.83
N ARG A 145 -8.02 24.62 13.61
CA ARG A 145 -8.56 23.37 13.04
C ARG A 145 -10.03 23.59 12.74
N ASP A 146 -10.36 23.71 11.47
CA ASP A 146 -11.74 23.70 10.98
C ASP A 146 -12.03 22.28 10.46
N GLY A 147 -12.14 21.28 11.34
CA GLY A 147 -12.43 19.89 10.94
C GLY A 147 -11.98 18.80 11.92
N LEU A 148 -12.49 17.57 11.71
CA LEU A 148 -12.26 16.37 12.52
C LEU A 148 -11.04 15.54 12.09
N TYR A 149 -10.50 15.73 10.87
CA TYR A 149 -9.38 14.93 10.34
C TYR A 149 -8.40 15.80 9.55
N GLY A 150 -7.10 15.59 9.79
CA GLY A 150 -6.00 16.17 9.00
C GLY A 150 -5.92 17.70 9.04
N GLY A 151 -4.75 18.24 8.79
CA GLY A 151 -4.59 19.69 8.64
C GLY A 151 -3.12 20.10 8.61
N PRO A 152 -2.86 21.37 8.27
CA PRO A 152 -1.49 21.87 8.20
C PRO A 152 -0.73 21.68 9.52
N PRO A 153 0.52 21.20 9.48
CA PRO A 153 1.28 20.94 10.69
C PRO A 153 1.59 22.23 11.41
N TRP A 154 1.49 22.17 12.74
CA TRP A 154 1.87 23.29 13.62
C TRP A 154 3.39 23.39 13.72
N CYS A 155 4.07 22.24 13.78
CA CYS A 155 5.53 22.13 13.76
C CYS A 155 6.01 21.70 12.38
N PHE A 156 6.81 22.52 11.69
CA PHE A 156 7.22 22.25 10.32
C PHE A 156 8.67 22.67 10.05
N TYR A 157 9.28 22.06 9.05
CA TYR A 157 10.66 22.37 8.66
C TYR A 157 10.74 23.79 8.04
N PRO A 158 11.67 24.67 8.49
CA PRO A 158 12.02 25.85 7.74
C PRO A 158 12.75 25.48 6.44
N PRO A 159 12.76 26.34 5.40
CA PRO A 159 13.55 26.12 4.18
C PRO A 159 15.05 25.95 4.44
N SER A 160 15.55 26.52 5.54
CA SER A 160 16.96 26.43 5.96
C SER A 160 17.25 25.24 6.88
N TYR A 161 16.33 24.28 7.01
CA TYR A 161 16.55 23.12 7.89
C TYR A 161 17.78 22.32 7.44
N PRO A 162 18.69 21.92 8.36
CA PRO A 162 19.89 21.18 7.98
C PRO A 162 19.55 19.87 7.26
N GLY A 163 20.18 19.65 6.11
CA GLY A 163 20.05 18.46 5.29
C GLY A 163 21.39 17.76 5.06
N TYR A 164 21.39 16.79 4.14
CA TYR A 164 22.62 16.26 3.57
C TYR A 164 23.28 17.30 2.66
N LYS A 165 24.59 17.17 2.46
CA LYS A 165 25.39 17.96 1.53
C LYS A 165 25.95 17.04 0.46
N MET A 166 25.85 17.46 -0.80
CA MET A 166 26.31 16.70 -1.94
C MET A 166 27.81 16.92 -2.19
N GLY A 167 28.56 15.84 -2.35
CA GLY A 167 29.92 15.85 -2.87
C GLY A 167 29.99 15.98 -4.40
N PRO A 168 31.18 15.83 -5.01
CA PRO A 168 31.31 15.82 -6.46
C PRO A 168 30.73 14.55 -7.08
N LEU A 169 30.08 14.68 -8.24
CA LEU A 169 29.65 13.52 -9.05
C LEU A 169 30.87 12.77 -9.59
N SER A 170 30.83 11.45 -9.49
CA SER A 170 31.84 10.54 -10.04
C SER A 170 31.18 9.50 -10.96
N PRO A 171 31.81 9.08 -12.07
CA PRO A 171 31.27 8.02 -12.92
C PRO A 171 31.17 6.68 -12.19
N SER A 172 30.14 5.88 -12.48
CA SER A 172 30.01 4.47 -12.09
C SER A 172 29.73 3.60 -13.32
N PRO A 173 29.90 2.26 -13.25
CA PRO A 173 29.55 1.37 -14.35
C PRO A 173 28.08 1.44 -14.80
N ARG A 174 27.18 1.93 -13.92
CA ARG A 174 25.74 2.00 -14.17
C ARG A 174 25.23 3.43 -14.38
N GLY A 175 26.07 4.43 -14.15
CA GLY A 175 25.70 5.84 -14.28
C GLY A 175 26.64 6.75 -13.51
N GLN A 176 26.11 7.46 -12.51
CA GLN A 176 26.88 8.38 -11.68
C GLN A 176 26.67 8.07 -10.20
N VAL A 177 27.70 8.30 -9.40
CA VAL A 177 27.67 8.13 -7.95
C VAL A 177 28.07 9.43 -7.26
N VAL A 178 27.47 9.71 -6.11
CA VAL A 178 27.85 10.83 -5.25
C VAL A 178 27.74 10.45 -3.78
N THR A 179 28.67 10.97 -2.99
CA THR A 179 28.60 10.88 -1.53
C THR A 179 27.77 12.04 -0.99
N LEU A 180 26.80 11.74 -0.15
CA LEU A 180 26.03 12.72 0.60
C LEU A 180 26.45 12.68 2.07
N THR A 181 26.71 13.83 2.69
CA THR A 181 27.12 13.92 4.09
C THR A 181 26.22 14.83 4.90
N ARG A 182 25.80 14.40 6.09
CA ARG A 182 25.02 15.19 7.03
C ARG A 182 25.92 15.58 8.22
N PRO A 183 26.35 16.85 8.33
CA PRO A 183 27.31 17.26 9.37
C PRO A 183 26.72 17.26 10.79
N MET A 184 25.43 17.54 10.91
CA MET A 184 24.69 17.53 12.17
C MET A 184 23.62 16.45 12.11
N PRO A 185 23.60 15.48 13.04
CA PRO A 185 22.56 14.46 13.11
C PRO A 185 21.17 15.09 13.12
N SER A 186 20.19 14.38 12.56
CA SER A 186 18.78 14.75 12.76
C SER A 186 18.34 14.46 14.21
N TYR A 187 17.06 14.69 14.50
CA TYR A 187 16.46 14.33 15.79
C TYR A 187 16.14 12.83 15.91
N LEU A 188 16.35 12.06 14.83
CA LEU A 188 16.01 10.63 14.78
C LEU A 188 17.13 9.78 15.41
N PRO A 189 16.77 8.68 16.10
CA PRO A 189 17.76 7.74 16.60
C PRO A 189 18.47 7.02 15.43
N ARG A 190 19.76 6.74 15.58
CA ARG A 190 20.58 6.03 14.58
C ARG A 190 20.54 6.67 13.17
N ASP A 191 20.67 8.00 13.13
CA ASP A 191 20.82 8.77 11.89
C ASP A 191 22.09 8.36 11.12
N ILE A 192 21.98 8.17 9.81
CA ILE A 192 23.08 7.72 8.96
C ILE A 192 23.73 8.95 8.32
N SER A 193 24.88 9.36 8.84
CA SER A 193 25.53 10.62 8.46
C SER A 193 26.13 10.63 7.05
N THR A 194 26.40 9.47 6.45
CA THR A 194 26.97 9.36 5.10
C THR A 194 26.14 8.42 4.26
N LEU A 195 25.70 8.88 3.09
CA LEU A 195 24.97 8.06 2.12
C LEU A 195 25.72 8.06 0.78
N GLN A 196 25.50 7.00 0.01
CA GLN A 196 25.88 6.93 -1.39
C GLN A 196 24.62 7.00 -2.23
N LEU A 197 24.51 8.05 -3.05
CA LEU A 197 23.52 8.15 -4.11
C LEU A 197 24.13 7.59 -5.39
N GLU A 198 23.44 6.65 -6.04
CA GLU A 198 23.73 6.22 -7.40
C GLU A 198 22.57 6.61 -8.31
N VAL A 199 22.88 7.19 -9.47
CA VAL A 199 21.92 7.72 -10.44
C VAL A 199 22.16 7.01 -11.77
N MET A 200 21.16 6.27 -12.23
CA MET A 200 21.24 5.35 -13.36
C MET A 200 20.21 5.74 -14.40
N ALA A 201 20.67 6.22 -15.54
CA ALA A 201 19.83 6.48 -16.70
C ALA A 201 19.61 5.18 -17.48
N GLU A 202 18.68 4.34 -17.00
CA GLU A 202 18.54 2.97 -17.52
C GLU A 202 18.01 2.92 -18.96
N THR A 203 17.06 3.78 -19.30
CA THR A 203 16.51 3.93 -20.66
C THR A 203 16.16 5.40 -20.93
N GLU A 204 15.72 5.72 -22.15
CA GLU A 204 15.23 7.06 -22.49
C GLU A 204 14.06 7.53 -21.60
N GLY A 205 13.22 6.60 -21.15
CA GLY A 205 12.00 6.87 -20.37
C GLY A 205 12.07 6.39 -18.92
N ARG A 206 13.20 5.86 -18.46
CA ARG A 206 13.36 5.32 -17.10
C ARG A 206 14.65 5.81 -16.45
N LEU A 207 14.48 6.53 -15.34
CA LEU A 207 15.54 6.95 -14.44
C LEU A 207 15.43 6.13 -13.15
N HIS A 208 16.57 5.65 -12.64
CA HIS A 208 16.63 4.87 -11.41
C HIS A 208 17.65 5.53 -10.47
N LEU A 209 17.26 5.77 -9.21
CA LEU A 209 18.12 6.35 -8.18
C LEU A 209 18.12 5.45 -6.94
N THR A 210 19.28 5.20 -6.35
CA THR A 210 19.39 4.50 -5.06
C THR A 210 20.16 5.32 -4.05
N LEU A 211 19.63 5.50 -2.84
CA LEU A 211 20.34 6.04 -1.68
C LEU A 211 20.60 4.92 -0.68
N LYS A 212 21.89 4.64 -0.44
CA LYS A 212 22.34 3.53 0.41
C LYS A 212 23.30 4.01 1.48
N ASP A 213 23.37 3.26 2.56
CA ASP A 213 24.49 3.35 3.50
C ASP A 213 25.71 2.65 2.89
N PRO A 214 26.82 3.37 2.61
CA PRO A 214 28.02 2.75 2.05
C PRO A 214 28.82 1.95 3.09
N ALA A 215 28.58 2.15 4.38
CA ALA A 215 29.30 1.49 5.47
C ALA A 215 28.65 0.17 5.89
N SER A 216 27.33 0.04 5.73
CA SER A 216 26.58 -1.15 6.12
C SER A 216 25.58 -1.56 5.06
N ALA A 217 25.57 -2.85 4.72
CA ALA A 217 24.53 -3.41 3.87
C ALA A 217 23.18 -3.34 4.60
N ARG A 218 22.18 -2.76 3.94
CA ARG A 218 20.81 -2.66 4.45
C ARG A 218 19.90 -3.63 3.69
N TYR A 219 18.72 -3.89 4.25
CA TYR A 219 17.72 -4.69 3.56
C TYR A 219 17.35 -4.04 2.21
N GLU A 220 17.38 -4.86 1.15
CA GLU A 220 16.93 -4.50 -0.19
C GLU A 220 15.91 -5.54 -0.65
N VAL A 221 14.84 -5.10 -1.30
CA VAL A 221 13.80 -6.02 -1.77
C VAL A 221 14.39 -6.93 -2.85
N PRO A 222 14.31 -8.27 -2.72
CA PRO A 222 14.85 -9.19 -3.70
C PRO A 222 13.97 -9.22 -4.96
N LEU A 223 14.23 -8.32 -5.90
CA LEU A 223 13.55 -8.27 -7.19
C LEU A 223 14.48 -8.79 -8.30
N SER A 224 14.02 -9.79 -9.05
CA SER A 224 14.73 -10.29 -10.24
C SER A 224 14.51 -9.32 -11.40
N VAL A 225 15.20 -8.17 -11.38
CA VAL A 225 15.07 -7.16 -12.43
C VAL A 225 15.69 -7.69 -13.71
N THR A 226 14.95 -7.63 -14.82
CA THR A 226 15.52 -7.85 -16.15
C THR A 226 16.53 -6.72 -16.39
N ARG A 227 17.82 -7.01 -16.17
CA ARG A 227 18.90 -6.02 -16.35
C ARG A 227 18.84 -5.47 -17.77
N SER A 228 18.31 -4.26 -17.92
CA SER A 228 18.45 -3.53 -19.16
C SER A 228 19.94 -3.20 -19.30
N ARG A 229 20.52 -3.42 -20.49
CA ARG A 229 21.88 -2.98 -20.80
C ARG A 229 21.88 -1.46 -20.61
N THR A 230 22.52 -0.98 -19.55
CA THR A 230 22.71 0.45 -19.31
C THR A 230 23.41 1.03 -20.53
N ASN A 231 22.80 2.02 -21.18
CA ASN A 231 23.54 2.91 -22.07
C ASN A 231 24.12 4.01 -21.16
N PRO A 232 25.46 4.05 -20.94
CA PRO A 232 26.09 4.98 -20.00
C PRO A 232 25.93 6.46 -20.38
N SER A 233 25.28 6.72 -21.50
CA SER A 233 24.78 8.01 -21.93
C SER A 233 23.50 7.68 -22.68
N ALA A 234 22.33 8.03 -22.16
CA ALA A 234 21.12 8.09 -22.98
C ALA A 234 21.07 9.52 -23.56
N PRO A 235 21.73 9.80 -24.71
CA PRO A 235 21.66 11.13 -25.33
C PRO A 235 20.20 11.56 -25.60
N ASP A 236 19.33 10.58 -25.79
CA ASP A 236 17.89 10.73 -26.07
C ASP A 236 17.01 10.63 -24.81
N ALA A 237 17.56 10.77 -23.60
CA ALA A 237 16.77 10.76 -22.37
C ALA A 237 15.63 11.79 -22.43
N LEU A 238 14.40 11.36 -22.16
CA LEU A 238 13.19 12.19 -22.10
C LEU A 238 13.17 13.12 -20.87
N TYR A 239 14.16 12.97 -19.99
CA TYR A 239 14.30 13.68 -18.73
C TYR A 239 15.66 14.37 -18.57
N SER A 240 15.70 15.38 -17.70
CA SER A 240 16.93 15.95 -17.16
C SER A 240 16.89 15.88 -15.63
N VAL A 241 18.07 15.73 -15.01
CA VAL A 241 18.23 15.69 -13.56
C VAL A 241 19.11 16.86 -13.14
N GLU A 242 18.59 17.70 -12.26
CA GLU A 242 19.30 18.82 -11.63
C GLU A 242 19.47 18.50 -10.14
N PHE A 243 20.61 18.89 -9.56
CA PHE A 243 20.89 18.68 -8.14
C PHE A 243 21.02 20.01 -7.41
N HIS A 244 20.37 20.11 -6.25
CA HIS A 244 20.62 21.16 -5.27
C HIS A 244 21.60 20.61 -4.23
N PRO A 245 22.80 21.19 -4.04
CA PRO A 245 23.85 20.54 -3.26
C PRO A 245 23.76 20.72 -1.74
N ASP A 246 23.19 21.81 -1.23
CA ASP A 246 23.12 22.10 0.22
C ASP A 246 21.90 23.00 0.57
N PRO A 247 20.85 22.47 1.23
CA PRO A 247 20.64 21.06 1.52
C PRO A 247 20.43 20.25 0.24
N PHE A 248 20.79 18.97 0.27
CA PHE A 248 20.69 18.08 -0.88
C PHE A 248 19.23 17.87 -1.30
N GLY A 249 18.98 17.98 -2.60
CA GLY A 249 17.78 17.50 -3.26
C GLY A 249 18.02 17.36 -4.75
N PHE A 250 17.10 16.72 -5.46
CA PHE A 250 17.17 16.54 -6.90
C PHE A 250 15.83 16.90 -7.55
N ILE A 251 15.93 17.41 -8.78
CA ILE A 251 14.80 17.84 -9.59
C ILE A 251 14.86 17.06 -10.90
N VAL A 252 13.79 16.36 -11.23
CA VAL A 252 13.63 15.67 -12.52
C VAL A 252 12.65 16.45 -13.37
N ARG A 253 13.08 16.87 -14.55
CA ARG A 253 12.24 17.59 -15.52
C ARG A 253 12.00 16.76 -16.76
N ARG A 254 10.80 16.88 -17.32
CA ARG A 254 10.51 16.41 -18.68
C ARG A 254 11.20 17.35 -19.68
N ARG A 255 12.02 16.82 -20.59
CA ARG A 255 12.77 17.67 -21.55
C ARG A 255 11.88 18.39 -22.55
N SER A 256 10.80 17.76 -22.99
CA SER A 256 9.95 18.31 -24.06
C SER A 256 9.24 19.60 -23.69
N ASN A 257 8.99 19.86 -22.40
CA ASN A 257 8.26 21.05 -21.92
C ASN A 257 8.83 21.66 -20.63
N SER A 258 10.01 21.20 -20.18
CA SER A 258 10.70 21.65 -18.96
C SER A 258 9.91 21.50 -17.65
N ARG A 259 8.80 20.76 -17.66
CA ARG A 259 7.94 20.57 -16.50
C ARG A 259 8.67 19.77 -15.42
N VAL A 260 8.65 20.28 -14.20
CA VAL A 260 9.14 19.58 -13.00
C VAL A 260 8.20 18.41 -12.72
N LEU A 261 8.72 17.19 -12.70
CA LEU A 261 7.97 15.98 -12.37
C LEU A 261 8.21 15.57 -10.93
N VAL A 262 9.48 15.59 -10.51
CA VAL A 262 9.93 15.32 -9.15
C VAL A 262 10.78 16.50 -8.72
N ASN A 263 10.56 17.02 -7.52
CA ASN A 263 11.43 18.00 -6.88
C ASN A 263 11.49 17.72 -5.39
N THR A 264 12.62 17.16 -4.96
CA THR A 264 12.83 16.76 -3.57
C THR A 264 13.40 17.86 -2.68
N THR A 265 13.69 19.05 -3.22
CA THR A 265 14.19 20.19 -2.43
C THR A 265 13.12 20.81 -1.54
N VAL A 266 11.88 20.32 -1.60
CA VAL A 266 10.72 20.86 -0.87
C VAL A 266 10.75 20.54 0.63
N ALA A 267 11.48 19.50 1.03
CA ALA A 267 11.62 19.08 2.43
C ALA A 267 12.99 18.39 2.64
N PRO A 268 13.50 18.30 3.89
CA PRO A 268 14.77 17.63 4.14
C PRO A 268 14.68 16.11 3.88
N LEU A 269 15.73 15.57 3.24
CA LEU A 269 16.03 14.14 3.27
C LEU A 269 16.44 13.75 4.70
N LEU A 270 15.72 12.79 5.29
CA LEU A 270 16.09 12.15 6.54
C LEU A 270 16.33 10.66 6.28
N PHE A 271 17.44 10.14 6.80
CA PHE A 271 17.82 8.74 6.59
C PHE A 271 18.43 8.21 7.88
N ALA A 272 17.61 7.52 8.66
CA ALA A 272 17.99 6.82 9.88
C ALA A 272 17.69 5.33 9.74
N ASP A 273 18.22 4.53 10.66
CA ASP A 273 18.12 3.07 10.59
C ASP A 273 16.68 2.54 10.47
N GLN A 274 15.71 3.16 11.15
CA GLN A 274 14.28 2.82 11.07
C GLN A 274 13.39 4.02 10.74
N TYR A 275 13.92 4.99 9.98
CA TYR A 275 13.15 6.13 9.49
C TYR A 275 13.79 6.73 8.24
N LEU A 276 13.18 6.50 7.07
CA LEU A 276 13.59 7.05 5.79
C LEU A 276 12.51 8.01 5.31
N GLN A 277 12.84 9.28 5.10
CA GLN A 277 11.91 10.29 4.61
C GLN A 277 12.42 10.97 3.35
N LEU A 278 11.59 10.96 2.32
CA LEU A 278 11.79 11.72 1.10
C LEU A 278 10.47 12.41 0.74
N SER A 279 10.53 13.68 0.36
CA SER A 279 9.34 14.39 -0.13
C SER A 279 9.55 14.89 -1.56
N THR A 280 8.47 15.12 -2.28
CA THR A 280 8.49 15.76 -3.60
C THR A 280 7.27 16.65 -3.82
N SER A 281 7.42 17.75 -4.54
CA SER A 281 6.25 18.40 -5.15
C SER A 281 5.63 17.49 -6.22
N LEU A 282 4.32 17.60 -6.41
CA LEU A 282 3.62 16.93 -7.51
C LEU A 282 3.32 17.95 -8.63
N PRO A 283 3.39 17.54 -9.91
CA PRO A 283 3.12 18.44 -11.02
C PRO A 283 1.65 18.78 -11.20
N SER A 284 0.73 18.03 -10.58
CA SER A 284 -0.72 18.29 -10.61
C SER A 284 -1.38 17.75 -9.32
N SER A 285 -2.67 18.04 -9.16
CA SER A 285 -3.48 17.53 -8.06
C SER A 285 -4.14 16.18 -8.34
N LEU A 286 -4.03 15.61 -9.55
CA LEU A 286 -4.57 14.28 -9.81
C LEU A 286 -3.50 13.26 -9.51
N LEU A 287 -3.72 12.43 -8.49
CA LEU A 287 -2.81 11.37 -8.05
C LEU A 287 -3.58 10.05 -7.99
N SER A 288 -3.01 8.94 -8.44
CA SER A 288 -3.63 7.61 -8.38
C SER A 288 -2.59 6.53 -8.02
N GLY A 289 -3.03 5.36 -7.59
CA GLY A 289 -2.16 4.27 -7.14
C GLY A 289 -2.11 4.17 -5.61
N LEU A 290 -0.92 3.91 -5.05
CA LEU A 290 -0.67 3.71 -3.61
C LEU A 290 -1.52 2.64 -2.94
N GLY A 291 -2.06 1.67 -3.70
CA GLY A 291 -2.86 0.60 -3.14
C GLY A 291 -2.11 -0.29 -2.14
N GLU A 292 -2.84 -1.01 -1.29
CA GLU A 292 -4.27 -1.29 -1.38
C GLU A 292 -5.13 -0.48 -0.37
N HIS A 293 -6.04 0.39 -0.87
CA HIS A 293 -6.92 1.23 -0.03
C HIS A 293 -8.28 1.47 -0.69
N TYR A 294 -9.34 1.46 0.11
CA TYR A 294 -10.67 1.92 -0.33
C TYR A 294 -10.73 3.45 -0.41
N THR A 295 -10.35 3.97 -1.57
CA THR A 295 -10.33 5.39 -1.89
C THR A 295 -10.97 5.61 -3.25
N PRO A 296 -11.47 6.82 -3.55
CA PRO A 296 -11.61 7.21 -4.94
C PRO A 296 -10.25 7.02 -5.62
N LEU A 297 -10.29 6.63 -6.87
CA LEU A 297 -9.09 6.51 -7.69
C LEU A 297 -8.15 7.72 -7.57
N THR A 298 -8.73 8.90 -7.73
CA THR A 298 -7.98 10.13 -7.58
C THR A 298 -7.89 10.38 -6.10
N LEU A 299 -6.68 10.21 -5.57
CA LEU A 299 -6.38 10.35 -4.15
C LEU A 299 -6.61 11.79 -3.71
N ASP A 300 -7.23 11.94 -2.53
CA ASP A 300 -7.38 13.24 -1.89
C ASP A 300 -6.01 13.72 -1.40
N LEU A 301 -5.62 14.94 -1.79
CA LEU A 301 -4.37 15.57 -1.37
C LEU A 301 -4.55 16.45 -0.13
N ASN A 302 -5.74 16.50 0.46
CA ASN A 302 -6.04 17.35 1.59
C ASN A 302 -5.58 16.75 2.92
N TRP A 303 -4.26 16.74 3.14
CA TRP A 303 -3.64 16.22 4.37
C TRP A 303 -4.00 14.75 4.63
N THR A 304 -4.06 13.97 3.55
CA THR A 304 -4.38 12.55 3.57
C THR A 304 -3.11 11.75 3.81
N SER A 305 -3.20 10.69 4.60
CA SER A 305 -2.12 9.74 4.78
C SER A 305 -2.58 8.35 4.39
N VAL A 306 -1.72 7.65 3.65
CA VAL A 306 -1.96 6.33 3.10
C VAL A 306 -0.87 5.40 3.64
N THR A 307 -1.25 4.40 4.43
CA THR A 307 -0.30 3.45 5.03
C THR A 307 -0.23 2.18 4.19
N LEU A 308 0.96 1.87 3.71
CA LEU A 308 1.25 0.64 2.97
C LEU A 308 1.85 -0.36 3.95
N TRP A 309 0.95 -1.22 4.42
CA TRP A 309 1.19 -2.41 5.20
C TRP A 309 0.10 -3.38 4.76
N ASN A 310 0.46 -4.55 4.23
CA ASN A 310 -0.48 -5.44 3.54
C ASN A 310 -1.78 -5.63 4.35
N GLN A 311 -2.87 -5.09 3.81
CA GLN A 311 -4.21 -5.05 4.38
C GLN A 311 -5.20 -4.83 3.21
N ASP A 312 -6.17 -5.73 3.04
CA ASP A 312 -7.09 -5.91 1.90
C ASP A 312 -7.97 -4.67 1.55
N MET A 313 -8.20 -4.36 0.24
CA MET A 313 -9.24 -3.51 -0.44
C MET A 313 -8.81 -2.66 -1.69
N ALA A 314 -9.34 -2.95 -2.90
CA ALA A 314 -8.88 -2.45 -4.22
C ALA A 314 -9.34 -1.03 -4.75
N PRO A 315 -8.58 -0.37 -5.69
CA PRO A 315 -9.03 0.81 -6.51
C PRO A 315 -8.65 0.84 -8.05
N HIS A 316 -9.09 1.87 -8.84
CA HIS A 316 -9.20 1.85 -10.36
C HIS A 316 -9.15 3.21 -11.17
N GLU A 317 -8.41 3.38 -12.32
CA GLU A 317 -7.80 4.59 -13.03
C GLU A 317 -8.47 5.60 -14.06
N GLY A 318 -7.74 6.71 -14.44
CA GLY A 318 -8.07 7.86 -15.37
C GLY A 318 -6.87 8.78 -15.81
N ASP A 319 -6.96 9.60 -16.89
CA ASP A 319 -5.92 9.93 -17.92
C ASP A 319 -5.51 11.42 -18.26
N GLY A 320 -4.28 11.65 -18.79
CA GLY A 320 -3.79 12.87 -19.49
C GLY A 320 -2.34 13.31 -19.18
N GLN A 321 -1.36 12.98 -20.05
CA GLN A 321 0.12 13.03 -19.86
C GLN A 321 0.65 12.77 -18.43
N ALA A 322 1.27 11.62 -18.24
CA ALA A 322 1.64 11.09 -16.93
C ALA A 322 3.14 10.84 -16.78
N HIS A 323 3.54 10.69 -15.51
CA HIS A 323 4.76 10.00 -15.13
C HIS A 323 4.42 9.08 -13.95
N GLY A 324 5.24 8.05 -13.73
CA GLY A 324 5.13 7.14 -12.60
C GLY A 324 6.34 7.28 -11.68
N VAL A 325 6.11 7.14 -10.38
CA VAL A 325 7.19 6.95 -9.40
C VAL A 325 6.95 5.64 -8.68
N PHE A 326 7.98 4.82 -8.62
CA PHE A 326 7.98 3.54 -7.93
C PHE A 326 9.11 3.50 -6.90
N LEU A 327 8.75 3.33 -5.62
CA LEU A 327 9.68 3.10 -4.51
C LEU A 327 9.78 1.60 -4.22
N LEU A 328 10.92 0.97 -4.55
CA LEU A 328 11.20 -0.44 -4.27
C LEU A 328 11.64 -0.59 -2.79
N ASN A 329 10.64 -0.59 -1.91
CA ASN A 329 10.80 -0.78 -0.47
C ASN A 329 9.59 -1.56 0.06
N SER A 330 9.81 -2.57 0.90
CA SER A 330 8.74 -3.43 1.45
C SER A 330 8.68 -3.41 2.97
N ASN A 331 9.33 -2.44 3.62
CA ASN A 331 9.07 -2.14 5.02
C ASN A 331 7.68 -1.47 5.13
N ALA A 332 7.16 -1.29 6.36
CA ALA A 332 5.96 -0.47 6.53
C ALA A 332 6.25 0.97 6.06
N VAL A 333 5.40 1.50 5.18
CA VAL A 333 5.55 2.84 4.61
C VAL A 333 4.30 3.66 4.86
N GLU A 334 4.47 4.89 5.31
CA GLU A 334 3.43 5.92 5.24
C GLU A 334 3.70 6.84 4.04
N VAL A 335 2.65 7.12 3.26
CA VAL A 335 2.69 8.13 2.20
C VAL A 335 1.72 9.24 2.55
N ALA A 336 2.26 10.41 2.88
CA ALA A 336 1.46 11.57 3.22
C ALA A 336 1.34 12.53 2.04
N LEU A 337 0.12 13.01 1.81
CA LEU A 337 -0.29 13.86 0.70
C LEU A 337 -0.77 15.20 1.24
N GLN A 338 -0.32 16.30 0.64
CA GLN A 338 -0.70 17.65 1.06
C GLN A 338 -1.10 18.55 -0.13
N PRO A 339 -1.88 19.63 0.08
CA PRO A 339 -2.54 20.36 -1.01
C PRO A 339 -1.63 21.18 -1.94
N THR A 340 -0.33 21.33 -1.65
CA THR A 340 0.57 22.24 -2.39
C THR A 340 0.71 21.98 -3.90
N PRO A 341 0.36 20.83 -4.50
CA PRO A 341 0.32 19.44 -4.08
C PRO A 341 1.72 18.84 -3.83
N ALA A 342 1.87 18.00 -2.82
CA ALA A 342 3.13 17.31 -2.55
C ALA A 342 2.90 15.95 -1.88
N LEU A 343 3.94 15.12 -1.93
CA LEU A 343 3.97 13.77 -1.39
C LEU A 343 5.20 13.59 -0.51
N THR A 344 5.05 12.92 0.63
CA THR A 344 6.14 12.48 1.51
C THR A 344 6.06 10.98 1.74
N TRP A 345 7.10 10.24 1.35
CA TRP A 345 7.30 8.84 1.77
C TRP A 345 7.99 8.82 3.13
N VAL A 346 7.50 7.99 4.05
CA VAL A 346 8.15 7.66 5.32
C VAL A 346 8.20 6.14 5.49
N SER A 347 9.37 5.52 5.33
CA SER A 347 9.56 4.07 5.51
C SER A 347 10.28 3.77 6.82
N ILE A 348 9.91 2.66 7.49
CA ILE A 348 10.55 2.23 8.74
C ILE A 348 11.83 1.39 8.54
N GLY A 349 12.36 1.28 7.32
CA GLY A 349 13.59 0.53 7.08
C GLY A 349 13.98 0.41 5.61
N GLY A 350 14.97 -0.45 5.34
CA GLY A 350 15.46 -0.70 3.99
C GLY A 350 16.29 0.46 3.43
N ILE A 351 16.13 0.73 2.13
CA ILE A 351 16.78 1.83 1.40
C ILE A 351 15.75 2.65 0.62
N LEU A 352 16.17 3.80 0.06
CA LEU A 352 15.38 4.52 -0.95
C LEU A 352 15.88 4.09 -2.34
N ASP A 353 15.11 3.23 -3.00
CA ASP A 353 15.34 2.73 -4.36
C ASP A 353 14.16 3.18 -5.24
N LEU A 354 14.42 4.15 -6.13
CA LEU A 354 13.38 4.92 -6.82
C LEU A 354 13.50 4.76 -8.33
N TYR A 355 12.41 4.36 -8.96
CA TYR A 355 12.22 4.40 -10.41
C TYR A 355 11.30 5.56 -10.78
N ILE A 356 11.71 6.36 -11.76
CA ILE A 356 10.92 7.44 -12.35
C ILE A 356 10.66 7.08 -13.81
N LEU A 357 9.38 6.94 -14.16
CA LEU A 357 8.86 6.41 -15.42
C LEU A 357 8.18 7.54 -16.20
N LEU A 358 8.69 7.90 -17.38
CA LEU A 358 8.34 9.16 -18.03
C LEU A 358 7.05 9.16 -18.86
N GLY A 359 6.47 8.00 -19.19
CA GLY A 359 5.31 7.93 -20.09
C GLY A 359 5.69 8.19 -21.56
N PRO A 360 4.98 9.07 -22.31
CA PRO A 360 4.28 10.24 -21.78
C PRO A 360 2.80 10.04 -21.47
N ASP A 361 2.10 9.06 -22.03
CA ASP A 361 0.72 8.77 -21.68
C ASP A 361 0.62 7.77 -20.50
N PRO A 362 -0.51 7.75 -19.76
CA PRO A 362 -0.68 6.84 -18.61
C PRO A 362 -0.44 5.37 -18.93
N GLN A 363 -0.87 4.88 -20.10
CA GLN A 363 -0.68 3.50 -20.50
C GLN A 363 0.80 3.15 -20.69
N SER A 364 1.58 4.07 -21.28
CA SER A 364 3.04 3.92 -21.39
C SER A 364 3.72 3.90 -20.01
N VAL A 365 3.22 4.66 -19.02
CA VAL A 365 3.74 4.62 -17.64
C VAL A 365 3.50 3.23 -17.01
N VAL A 366 2.29 2.68 -17.14
CA VAL A 366 1.96 1.32 -16.68
C VAL A 366 2.85 0.28 -17.36
N GLN A 367 3.08 0.41 -18.68
CA GLN A 367 3.95 -0.49 -19.41
C GLN A 367 5.41 -0.41 -18.93
N GLN A 368 5.94 0.79 -18.73
CA GLN A 368 7.30 1.02 -18.21
C GLN A 368 7.47 0.44 -16.81
N TYR A 369 6.43 0.47 -15.97
CA TYR A 369 6.42 -0.17 -14.67
C TYR A 369 6.51 -1.69 -14.77
N HIS A 370 5.70 -2.32 -15.63
CA HIS A 370 5.77 -3.76 -15.87
C HIS A 370 7.09 -4.22 -16.50
N GLN A 371 7.81 -3.35 -17.20
CA GLN A 371 9.17 -3.64 -17.64
C GLN A 371 10.17 -3.78 -16.47
N VAL A 372 9.87 -3.18 -15.32
CA VAL A 372 10.68 -3.31 -14.10
C VAL A 372 10.24 -4.52 -13.28
N ILE A 373 8.94 -4.61 -12.96
CA ILE A 373 8.43 -5.61 -12.01
C ILE A 373 8.05 -6.96 -12.64
N GLY A 374 8.02 -7.04 -13.97
CA GLY A 374 7.53 -8.19 -14.73
C GLY A 374 6.13 -7.96 -15.29
N TYR A 375 5.88 -8.56 -16.45
CA TYR A 375 4.57 -8.52 -17.09
C TYR A 375 3.58 -9.45 -16.38
N PRO A 376 2.27 -9.14 -16.39
CA PRO A 376 1.25 -10.04 -15.87
C PRO A 376 1.34 -11.42 -16.51
N MET A 377 1.13 -12.48 -15.72
CA MET A 377 1.07 -13.84 -16.25
C MET A 377 -0.12 -13.97 -17.22
N MET A 378 0.03 -14.79 -18.27
CA MET A 378 -1.09 -15.10 -19.16
C MET A 378 -2.03 -16.09 -18.46
N PRO A 379 -3.28 -15.72 -18.15
CA PRO A 379 -4.21 -16.64 -17.51
C PRO A 379 -4.65 -17.74 -18.50
N PRO A 380 -4.95 -18.96 -18.01
CA PRO A 380 -5.59 -19.96 -18.84
C PRO A 380 -7.00 -19.51 -19.23
N TYR A 381 -7.46 -19.86 -20.44
CA TYR A 381 -8.73 -19.34 -20.97
C TYR A 381 -9.94 -19.60 -20.05
N TRP A 382 -9.97 -20.77 -19.40
CA TRP A 382 -11.07 -21.16 -18.50
C TRP A 382 -11.21 -20.23 -17.29
N SER A 383 -10.14 -19.55 -16.86
CA SER A 383 -10.20 -18.65 -15.70
C SER A 383 -10.85 -17.30 -16.01
N LEU A 384 -11.23 -17.06 -17.28
CA LEU A 384 -12.03 -15.91 -17.69
C LEU A 384 -13.53 -16.23 -17.71
N GLY A 385 -13.91 -17.49 -17.48
CA GLY A 385 -15.30 -17.94 -17.36
C GLY A 385 -15.95 -17.49 -16.05
N PHE A 386 -17.17 -17.94 -15.79
CA PHE A 386 -17.83 -17.65 -14.52
C PHE A 386 -17.39 -18.64 -13.42
N HIS A 387 -17.07 -18.13 -12.25
CA HIS A 387 -16.63 -18.88 -11.08
C HIS A 387 -17.69 -18.76 -9.97
N LEU A 388 -18.01 -19.86 -9.29
CA LEU A 388 -18.95 -19.85 -8.18
C LEU A 388 -18.35 -20.46 -6.92
N CYS A 389 -18.28 -19.64 -5.87
CA CYS A 389 -17.73 -19.99 -4.56
C CYS A 389 -18.68 -19.56 -3.43
N ARG A 390 -18.50 -20.16 -2.27
CA ARG A 390 -18.85 -19.59 -0.97
C ARG A 390 -18.09 -20.35 0.12
N TRP A 391 -17.95 -19.72 1.28
CA TRP A 391 -17.87 -20.45 2.53
C TRP A 391 -19.25 -21.00 2.91
N GLY A 392 -19.34 -22.32 3.13
CA GLY A 392 -20.50 -23.01 3.63
C GLY A 392 -21.14 -23.98 2.64
N TYR A 393 -20.37 -24.59 1.74
CA TYR A 393 -20.81 -25.81 1.03
C TYR A 393 -20.41 -27.02 1.88
N PRO A 394 -21.32 -27.60 2.70
CA PRO A 394 -20.90 -28.46 3.80
C PRO A 394 -20.46 -29.86 3.38
N THR A 395 -20.78 -30.30 2.16
CA THR A 395 -20.52 -31.64 1.61
C THR A 395 -20.38 -31.60 0.08
N THR A 396 -19.79 -32.63 -0.51
CA THR A 396 -19.74 -32.83 -1.98
C THR A 396 -21.13 -32.84 -2.61
N ASN A 397 -22.13 -33.45 -1.97
CA ASN A 397 -23.53 -33.42 -2.44
C ASN A 397 -24.10 -32.00 -2.53
N ALA A 398 -23.79 -31.14 -1.55
CA ALA A 398 -24.21 -29.75 -1.58
C ALA A 398 -23.53 -28.99 -2.74
N THR A 399 -22.22 -29.20 -2.94
CA THR A 399 -21.47 -28.62 -4.06
C THR A 399 -22.05 -29.08 -5.41
N ARG A 400 -22.27 -30.38 -5.63
CA ARG A 400 -22.89 -30.92 -6.85
C ARG A 400 -24.26 -30.30 -7.10
N ALA A 401 -25.09 -30.20 -6.07
CA ALA A 401 -26.44 -29.66 -6.19
C ALA A 401 -26.45 -28.18 -6.63
N VAL A 402 -25.38 -27.43 -6.36
CA VAL A 402 -25.20 -26.04 -6.84
C VAL A 402 -24.85 -26.03 -8.32
N ALA A 403 -23.80 -26.76 -8.73
CA ALA A 403 -23.40 -26.86 -10.14
C ALA A 403 -24.55 -27.36 -11.04
N GLN A 404 -25.27 -28.39 -10.59
CA GLN A 404 -26.45 -28.92 -11.30
C GLN A 404 -27.60 -27.91 -11.39
N ARG A 405 -27.79 -27.06 -10.38
CA ARG A 405 -28.83 -26.00 -10.43
C ARG A 405 -28.46 -24.90 -11.42
N MET A 406 -27.20 -24.44 -11.41
CA MET A 406 -26.69 -23.48 -12.40
C MET A 406 -26.89 -24.00 -13.82
N ARG A 407 -26.50 -25.25 -14.07
CA ARG A 407 -26.70 -25.88 -15.39
C ARG A 407 -28.18 -26.00 -15.78
N ARG A 408 -29.04 -26.51 -14.89
CA ARG A 408 -30.48 -26.66 -15.17
C ARG A 408 -31.15 -25.32 -15.50
N ALA A 409 -30.68 -24.24 -14.90
CA ALA A 409 -31.15 -22.89 -15.16
C ALA A 409 -30.49 -22.21 -16.38
N GLY A 410 -29.52 -22.87 -17.04
CA GLY A 410 -28.82 -22.31 -18.20
C GLY A 410 -27.81 -21.21 -17.87
N PHE A 411 -27.36 -21.09 -16.62
CA PHE A 411 -26.29 -20.16 -16.25
C PHE A 411 -24.92 -20.76 -16.60
N PRO A 412 -24.05 -20.03 -17.33
CA PRO A 412 -22.67 -20.44 -17.54
C PRO A 412 -21.93 -20.59 -16.21
N LEU A 413 -21.17 -21.68 -16.07
CA LEU A 413 -20.32 -21.94 -14.92
C LEU A 413 -19.15 -22.79 -15.38
N ASP A 414 -17.97 -22.18 -15.45
CA ASP A 414 -16.74 -22.85 -15.86
C ASP A 414 -16.03 -23.48 -14.66
N VAL A 415 -16.09 -22.83 -13.48
CA VAL A 415 -15.28 -23.21 -12.32
C VAL A 415 -16.11 -23.29 -11.05
N GLN A 416 -16.15 -24.48 -10.45
CA GLN A 416 -16.73 -24.69 -9.11
C GLN A 416 -15.64 -24.57 -8.05
N TRP A 417 -15.93 -23.85 -6.97
CA TRP A 417 -14.98 -23.62 -5.88
C TRP A 417 -15.47 -24.23 -4.57
N ASN A 418 -14.54 -24.59 -3.70
CA ASN A 418 -14.81 -24.86 -2.29
C ASN A 418 -13.83 -24.09 -1.39
N ASP A 419 -14.41 -23.40 -0.40
CA ASP A 419 -13.71 -22.88 0.78
C ASP A 419 -13.34 -24.03 1.74
N LEU A 420 -12.79 -23.74 2.91
CA LEU A 420 -12.23 -24.66 3.92
C LEU A 420 -13.18 -25.75 4.42
N ASP A 421 -14.46 -25.73 4.02
CA ASP A 421 -15.43 -26.78 4.30
C ASP A 421 -14.90 -28.17 3.88
N TYR A 422 -14.12 -28.24 2.79
CA TYR A 422 -13.58 -29.48 2.24
C TYR A 422 -12.57 -30.16 3.18
N ALA A 423 -11.81 -29.36 3.94
CA ALA A 423 -10.62 -29.80 4.64
C ALA A 423 -10.96 -30.53 5.97
N ASP A 424 -10.22 -31.60 6.29
CA ASP A 424 -10.39 -32.30 7.56
C ASP A 424 -9.87 -31.43 8.71
N LYS A 425 -10.80 -30.99 9.56
CA LYS A 425 -10.53 -30.03 10.65
C LYS A 425 -9.82 -28.76 10.16
N ARG A 426 -10.17 -28.30 8.95
CA ARG A 426 -9.59 -27.10 8.30
C ARG A 426 -8.08 -27.19 8.06
N ARG A 427 -7.52 -28.40 8.02
CA ARG A 427 -6.10 -28.63 7.69
C ARG A 427 -5.93 -28.72 6.18
N VAL A 428 -5.14 -27.84 5.61
CA VAL A 428 -4.79 -27.89 4.18
C VAL A 428 -4.11 -29.21 3.80
N PHE A 429 -4.14 -29.57 2.51
CA PHE A 429 -3.69 -30.87 1.99
C PHE A 429 -4.42 -32.10 2.58
N THR A 430 -5.61 -31.90 3.14
CA THR A 430 -6.51 -32.98 3.59
C THR A 430 -7.92 -32.75 3.06
N PHE A 431 -8.79 -33.75 3.16
CA PHE A 431 -10.23 -33.55 2.99
C PHE A 431 -10.98 -34.38 4.04
N ASP A 432 -12.13 -33.86 4.48
CA ASP A 432 -12.96 -34.48 5.51
C ASP A 432 -13.49 -35.84 5.01
N PRO A 433 -13.13 -36.96 5.64
CA PRO A 433 -13.47 -38.28 5.13
C PRO A 433 -14.96 -38.60 5.20
N LYS A 434 -15.76 -37.83 5.97
CA LYS A 434 -17.21 -38.03 6.11
C LYS A 434 -17.99 -37.13 5.17
N ARG A 435 -17.63 -35.85 5.10
CA ARG A 435 -18.36 -34.84 4.33
C ARG A 435 -17.88 -34.70 2.89
N PHE A 436 -16.62 -35.04 2.67
CA PHE A 436 -15.90 -34.91 1.41
C PHE A 436 -15.10 -36.18 1.06
N GLY A 437 -15.54 -37.34 1.58
CA GLY A 437 -14.87 -38.62 1.35
C GLY A 437 -14.80 -39.02 -0.13
N ASP A 438 -15.77 -38.57 -0.93
CA ASP A 438 -15.86 -38.75 -2.38
C ASP A 438 -15.48 -37.50 -3.19
N LEU A 439 -14.66 -36.62 -2.59
CA LEU A 439 -14.16 -35.41 -3.27
C LEU A 439 -13.44 -35.73 -4.59
N PRO A 440 -12.55 -36.74 -4.69
CA PRO A 440 -11.93 -37.11 -5.97
C PRO A 440 -12.96 -37.37 -7.07
N GLU A 441 -14.00 -38.14 -6.76
CA GLU A 441 -15.07 -38.51 -7.69
C GLU A 441 -15.91 -37.30 -8.12
N MET A 442 -16.19 -36.38 -7.18
CA MET A 442 -16.88 -35.13 -7.50
C MET A 442 -16.07 -34.29 -8.51
N VAL A 443 -14.75 -34.21 -8.35
CA VAL A 443 -13.91 -33.43 -9.27
C VAL A 443 -13.88 -34.08 -10.66
N GLU A 444 -13.76 -35.41 -10.73
CA GLU A 444 -13.84 -36.15 -12.00
C GLU A 444 -15.20 -36.00 -12.70
N GLU A 445 -16.30 -35.91 -11.95
CA GLU A 445 -17.62 -35.57 -12.50
C GLU A 445 -17.63 -34.18 -13.13
N LEU A 446 -17.10 -33.16 -12.44
CA LEU A 446 -17.01 -31.80 -12.97
C LEU A 446 -16.15 -31.75 -14.24
N HIS A 447 -15.02 -32.45 -14.26
CA HIS A 447 -14.13 -32.53 -15.42
C HIS A 447 -14.78 -33.19 -16.63
N ARG A 448 -15.52 -34.29 -16.44
CA ARG A 448 -16.30 -34.95 -17.52
C ARG A 448 -17.32 -34.03 -18.17
N GLU A 449 -17.76 -33.01 -17.44
CA GLU A 449 -18.71 -32.02 -17.90
C GLU A 449 -18.03 -30.75 -18.44
N GLY A 450 -16.69 -30.76 -18.57
CA GLY A 450 -15.88 -29.66 -19.10
C GLY A 450 -15.52 -28.59 -18.09
N MET A 451 -16.00 -28.69 -16.85
CA MET A 451 -15.75 -27.71 -15.79
C MET A 451 -14.34 -27.85 -15.21
N LYS A 452 -13.95 -26.88 -14.39
CA LYS A 452 -12.73 -26.86 -13.59
C LYS A 452 -13.08 -26.76 -12.11
N TYR A 453 -12.13 -27.12 -11.25
CA TYR A 453 -12.30 -27.11 -9.82
C TYR A 453 -11.13 -26.41 -9.11
N VAL A 454 -11.47 -25.47 -8.23
CA VAL A 454 -10.51 -24.69 -7.42
C VAL A 454 -10.85 -24.85 -5.94
N LEU A 455 -9.83 -24.91 -5.09
CA LEU A 455 -10.01 -24.88 -3.65
C LEU A 455 -9.13 -23.83 -2.99
N ILE A 456 -9.52 -23.42 -1.78
CA ILE A 456 -8.73 -22.55 -0.93
C ILE A 456 -7.52 -23.27 -0.32
N LEU A 457 -6.40 -22.57 -0.17
CA LEU A 457 -5.15 -23.07 0.38
C LEU A 457 -4.49 -22.00 1.26
N ASP A 458 -4.68 -22.11 2.57
CA ASP A 458 -4.04 -21.25 3.56
C ASP A 458 -2.56 -21.62 3.77
N PRO A 459 -1.68 -20.66 4.11
CA PRO A 459 -0.29 -20.94 4.45
C PRO A 459 -0.12 -21.58 5.83
N GLY A 460 -1.05 -21.35 6.75
CA GLY A 460 -0.94 -21.81 8.14
C GLY A 460 -1.01 -23.34 8.28
N ILE A 461 0.06 -23.95 8.77
CA ILE A 461 0.14 -25.41 8.96
C ILE A 461 -0.13 -25.77 10.42
N SER A 462 -1.18 -26.54 10.66
CA SER A 462 -1.56 -27.03 12.00
C SER A 462 -0.40 -27.73 12.71
N SER A 463 -0.06 -27.24 13.90
CA SER A 463 1.08 -27.74 14.71
C SER A 463 0.67 -28.67 15.85
N THR A 464 -0.62 -29.00 15.96
CA THR A 464 -1.19 -29.75 17.09
C THR A 464 -1.54 -31.20 16.79
N SER A 465 -1.33 -31.65 15.55
CA SER A 465 -1.58 -33.03 15.17
C SER A 465 -0.58 -33.96 15.87
N PRO A 466 -0.99 -35.17 16.30
CA PRO A 466 -0.05 -36.16 16.83
C PRO A 466 1.12 -36.41 15.86
N PRO A 467 2.35 -36.60 16.36
CA PRO A 467 3.51 -36.86 15.49
C PRO A 467 3.26 -38.01 14.50
N GLY A 468 3.57 -37.77 13.23
CA GLY A 468 3.39 -38.75 12.14
C GLY A 468 1.97 -38.84 11.59
N SER A 469 1.02 -38.05 12.09
CA SER A 469 -0.38 -38.05 11.62
C SER A 469 -0.71 -36.92 10.64
N TYR A 470 0.21 -35.97 10.42
CA TYR A 470 -0.01 -34.84 9.52
C TYR A 470 1.28 -34.47 8.80
N LYS A 471 1.53 -35.20 7.71
CA LYS A 471 2.75 -35.12 6.89
C LYS A 471 3.19 -33.68 6.56
N PRO A 472 2.31 -32.72 6.19
CA PRO A 472 2.75 -31.34 5.92
C PRO A 472 3.52 -30.72 7.10
N PHE A 473 3.03 -30.89 8.33
CA PHE A 473 3.72 -30.37 9.52
C PHE A 473 4.98 -31.16 9.87
N ASP A 474 4.86 -32.49 9.92
CA ASP A 474 5.97 -33.38 10.30
C ASP A 474 7.18 -33.17 9.38
N GLU A 475 6.94 -33.14 8.07
CA GLU A 475 7.99 -32.96 7.06
C GLU A 475 8.49 -31.51 7.02
N GLY A 476 7.61 -30.54 7.22
CA GLY A 476 8.01 -29.13 7.30
C GLY A 476 8.95 -28.88 8.48
N LEU A 477 8.66 -29.50 9.64
CA LEU A 477 9.51 -29.42 10.82
C LEU A 477 10.86 -30.10 10.56
N ARG A 478 10.86 -31.30 9.95
CA ARG A 478 12.08 -32.06 9.60
C ARG A 478 13.00 -31.27 8.65
N ARG A 479 12.42 -30.57 7.69
CA ARG A 479 13.13 -29.78 6.67
C ARG A 479 13.45 -28.36 7.11
N GLY A 480 12.92 -27.91 8.26
CA GLY A 480 13.15 -26.57 8.79
C GLY A 480 12.55 -25.44 7.95
N VAL A 481 11.37 -25.65 7.37
CA VAL A 481 10.73 -24.72 6.41
C VAL A 481 9.90 -23.61 7.07
N PHE A 482 9.69 -23.66 8.38
CA PHE A 482 8.85 -22.69 9.08
C PHE A 482 9.64 -21.44 9.50
N ILE A 483 8.97 -20.29 9.49
CA ILE A 483 9.42 -19.06 10.13
C ILE A 483 9.72 -19.36 11.60
N LYS A 484 10.84 -18.82 12.09
CA LYS A 484 11.33 -19.05 13.45
C LYS A 484 11.18 -17.80 14.31
N ASN A 485 10.91 -18.01 15.59
CA ASN A 485 11.00 -16.97 16.61
C ASN A 485 12.47 -16.65 16.95
N ALA A 486 12.68 -15.66 17.83
CA ALA A 486 14.02 -15.23 18.26
C ALA A 486 14.85 -16.35 18.93
N ASN A 487 14.21 -17.40 19.45
CA ASN A 487 14.86 -18.56 20.06
C ASN A 487 15.19 -19.67 19.05
N GLY A 488 14.94 -19.45 17.76
CA GLY A 488 15.21 -20.40 16.68
C GLY A 488 14.19 -21.55 16.56
N GLN A 489 13.09 -21.50 17.30
CA GLN A 489 11.98 -22.46 17.22
C GLN A 489 10.92 -21.97 16.24
N PRO A 490 10.10 -22.85 15.64
CA PRO A 490 8.99 -22.42 14.79
C PRO A 490 8.08 -21.41 15.52
N LEU A 491 7.80 -20.27 14.89
CA LEU A 491 6.83 -19.31 15.40
C LEU A 491 5.43 -19.92 15.26
N ILE A 492 4.69 -19.99 16.37
CA ILE A 492 3.34 -20.55 16.40
C ILE A 492 2.34 -19.41 16.60
N GLY A 493 1.54 -19.13 15.58
CA GLY A 493 0.36 -18.27 15.68
C GLY A 493 -0.92 -19.10 15.78
N LYS A 494 -2.03 -18.51 15.33
CA LYS A 494 -3.32 -19.21 15.32
C LYS A 494 -4.14 -18.80 14.12
N VAL A 495 -4.61 -19.76 13.34
CA VAL A 495 -5.58 -19.53 12.25
C VAL A 495 -6.67 -20.62 12.29
N TRP A 496 -7.29 -20.91 11.15
CA TRP A 496 -8.46 -21.79 11.03
C TRP A 496 -8.35 -23.19 11.68
N PRO A 497 -7.23 -23.93 11.57
CA PRO A 497 -7.07 -25.23 12.23
C PRO A 497 -6.55 -25.13 13.68
N GLY A 498 -6.54 -23.94 14.28
CA GLY A 498 -5.99 -23.71 15.63
C GLY A 498 -4.53 -23.24 15.59
N PRO A 499 -3.67 -23.67 16.53
CA PRO A 499 -2.25 -23.32 16.50
C PRO A 499 -1.56 -23.75 15.20
N THR A 500 -0.80 -22.83 14.61
CA THR A 500 -0.18 -23.03 13.30
C THR A 500 1.23 -22.47 13.21
N ALA A 501 2.10 -23.21 12.53
CA ALA A 501 3.38 -22.70 12.04
C ALA A 501 3.20 -22.09 10.64
N PHE A 502 4.02 -21.09 10.32
CA PHE A 502 3.97 -20.38 9.03
C PHE A 502 5.19 -20.75 8.18
N PRO A 503 5.01 -21.26 6.94
CA PRO A 503 6.11 -21.52 6.04
C PRO A 503 6.87 -20.25 5.66
N ASP A 504 8.19 -20.31 5.62
CA ASP A 504 9.05 -19.24 5.11
C ASP A 504 9.24 -19.43 3.60
N PHE A 505 8.43 -18.74 2.79
CA PHE A 505 8.50 -18.84 1.33
C PHE A 505 9.76 -18.21 0.71
N THR A 506 10.60 -17.51 1.50
CA THR A 506 11.89 -17.01 1.02
C THR A 506 12.95 -18.13 0.98
N ASN A 507 12.80 -19.13 1.85
CA ASN A 507 13.66 -20.31 1.89
C ASN A 507 13.39 -21.22 0.65
N PRO A 508 14.40 -21.52 -0.19
CA PRO A 508 14.26 -22.41 -1.34
C PRO A 508 13.73 -23.81 -0.97
N GLU A 509 14.05 -24.31 0.22
CA GLU A 509 13.58 -25.63 0.68
C GLU A 509 12.07 -25.65 0.92
N THR A 510 11.50 -24.53 1.35
CA THR A 510 10.05 -24.36 1.51
C THR A 510 9.32 -24.49 0.18
N ARG A 511 9.91 -24.00 -0.93
CA ARG A 511 9.31 -24.16 -2.27
C ARG A 511 9.20 -25.64 -2.66
N SER A 512 10.30 -26.37 -2.52
CA SER A 512 10.33 -27.81 -2.79
C SER A 512 9.34 -28.60 -1.91
N TRP A 513 9.24 -28.24 -0.63
CA TRP A 513 8.26 -28.82 0.30
C TRP A 513 6.82 -28.49 -0.08
N TRP A 514 6.53 -27.24 -0.42
CA TRP A 514 5.20 -26.79 -0.81
C TRP A 514 4.73 -27.48 -2.09
N GLU A 515 5.60 -27.53 -3.11
CA GLU A 515 5.35 -28.25 -4.35
C GLU A 515 5.09 -29.74 -4.13
N GLU A 516 5.83 -30.39 -3.23
CA GLU A 516 5.59 -31.79 -2.91
C GLU A 516 4.22 -32.00 -2.26
N ASN A 517 3.82 -31.12 -1.32
CA ASN A 517 2.50 -31.20 -0.70
C ASN A 517 1.38 -30.97 -1.72
N ILE A 518 1.52 -29.97 -2.59
CA ILE A 518 0.58 -29.72 -3.70
C ILE A 518 0.51 -30.95 -4.62
N ARG A 519 1.66 -31.50 -5.05
CA ARG A 519 1.70 -32.67 -5.94
C ARG A 519 1.07 -33.91 -5.31
N ASN A 520 1.35 -34.16 -4.03
CA ASN A 520 0.78 -35.28 -3.28
C ASN A 520 -0.74 -35.14 -3.13
N PHE A 521 -1.23 -33.92 -2.87
CA PHE A 521 -2.67 -33.66 -2.79
C PHE A 521 -3.34 -33.75 -4.16
N HIS A 522 -2.75 -33.16 -5.20
CA HIS A 522 -3.22 -33.21 -6.58
C HIS A 522 -3.31 -34.65 -7.11
N GLY A 523 -2.36 -35.52 -6.73
CA GLY A 523 -2.39 -36.95 -7.06
C GLY A 523 -3.58 -37.73 -6.44
N ARG A 524 -4.28 -37.13 -5.46
CA ARG A 524 -5.49 -37.68 -4.85
C ARG A 524 -6.76 -36.95 -5.32
N VAL A 525 -6.66 -35.65 -5.55
CA VAL A 525 -7.77 -34.78 -5.96
C VAL A 525 -7.24 -33.88 -7.09
N PRO A 526 -7.64 -34.10 -8.36
CA PRO A 526 -7.07 -33.39 -9.51
C PRO A 526 -7.62 -31.97 -9.63
N VAL A 527 -7.18 -31.06 -8.75
CA VAL A 527 -7.57 -29.65 -8.76
C VAL A 527 -6.93 -28.89 -9.93
N ASP A 528 -7.62 -27.91 -10.50
CA ASP A 528 -7.15 -27.13 -11.67
C ASP A 528 -6.51 -25.78 -11.30
N GLY A 529 -6.72 -25.34 -10.05
CA GLY A 529 -6.16 -24.11 -9.52
C GLY A 529 -6.27 -24.06 -8.00
N LEU A 530 -5.51 -23.13 -7.41
CA LEU A 530 -5.44 -22.92 -5.97
C LEU A 530 -5.76 -21.47 -5.66
N TRP A 531 -6.70 -21.25 -4.75
CA TRP A 531 -6.98 -19.95 -4.16
C TRP A 531 -6.14 -19.83 -2.89
N ILE A 532 -5.07 -19.05 -2.92
CA ILE A 532 -4.26 -18.78 -1.72
C ILE A 532 -4.89 -17.64 -0.92
N ASP A 533 -5.11 -17.86 0.37
CA ASP A 533 -5.74 -16.90 1.28
C ASP A 533 -4.93 -16.78 2.58
N MET A 534 -5.24 -15.79 3.42
CA MET A 534 -4.63 -15.56 4.74
C MET A 534 -3.10 -15.35 4.70
N ASN A 535 -2.59 -14.80 3.59
CA ASN A 535 -1.17 -14.79 3.22
C ASN A 535 -0.48 -13.42 3.40
N GLU A 536 -1.06 -12.52 4.18
CA GLU A 536 -0.44 -11.28 4.62
C GLU A 536 0.91 -11.46 5.33
N PRO A 537 1.13 -12.45 6.24
CA PRO A 537 0.28 -13.56 6.74
C PRO A 537 -0.64 -13.19 7.91
N ALA A 538 -1.89 -13.63 7.85
CA ALA A 538 -2.87 -13.40 8.93
C ALA A 538 -2.65 -14.32 10.14
N SER A 539 -2.98 -13.79 11.32
CA SER A 539 -3.03 -14.54 12.58
C SER A 539 -4.17 -14.01 13.46
N PHE A 540 -4.89 -14.91 14.12
CA PHE A 540 -5.96 -14.59 15.08
C PHE A 540 -5.43 -14.22 16.47
N VAL A 541 -4.10 -14.21 16.63
CA VAL A 541 -3.39 -13.72 17.82
C VAL A 541 -2.31 -12.74 17.40
N GLN A 542 -2.05 -11.74 18.23
CA GLN A 542 -1.02 -10.74 17.99
C GLN A 542 0.37 -11.37 18.15
N GLY A 543 1.19 -11.28 17.10
CA GLY A 543 2.52 -11.89 17.06
C GLY A 543 2.48 -13.41 17.05
N SER A 544 2.50 -14.03 18.22
CA SER A 544 2.51 -15.48 18.40
C SER A 544 1.71 -15.90 19.64
N LEU A 545 1.54 -17.20 19.88
CA LEU A 545 0.97 -17.72 21.12
C LEU A 545 1.79 -17.35 22.36
N ASP A 546 3.07 -17.03 22.19
CA ASP A 546 3.99 -16.61 23.26
C ASP A 546 4.20 -15.08 23.27
N GLY A 547 3.46 -14.33 22.45
CA GLY A 547 3.64 -12.88 22.26
C GLY A 547 4.83 -12.52 21.37
N CYS A 548 5.33 -11.29 21.50
CA CYS A 548 6.52 -10.76 20.82
C CYS A 548 7.59 -10.34 21.85
N PRO A 549 8.87 -10.41 21.50
CA PRO A 549 9.94 -9.87 22.36
C PRO A 549 9.90 -8.33 22.38
N ASP A 550 10.31 -7.73 23.50
CA ASP A 550 10.45 -6.27 23.59
C ASP A 550 11.74 -5.81 22.90
N THR A 551 11.64 -5.45 21.62
CA THR A 551 12.77 -5.01 20.77
C THR A 551 12.37 -3.79 19.94
N ASP A 552 13.37 -3.10 19.38
CA ASP A 552 13.18 -1.96 18.47
C ASP A 552 12.52 -2.34 17.13
N LEU A 553 12.50 -3.62 16.76
CA LEU A 553 11.75 -4.09 15.59
C LEU A 553 10.25 -4.18 15.88
N GLU A 554 9.87 -4.64 17.08
CA GLU A 554 8.47 -4.78 17.50
C GLU A 554 7.89 -3.44 18.01
N SER A 555 8.76 -2.57 18.56
CA SER A 555 8.44 -1.22 19.01
C SER A 555 9.34 -0.18 18.32
N PRO A 556 9.14 0.08 17.02
CA PRO A 556 9.98 0.99 16.25
C PRO A 556 9.82 2.45 16.69
N PRO A 557 10.82 3.31 16.45
CA PRO A 557 10.74 4.74 16.79
C PRO A 557 9.67 5.50 16.00
N TYR A 558 9.16 4.93 14.92
CA TYR A 558 8.04 5.44 14.14
C TYR A 558 7.11 4.29 13.74
N VAL A 559 5.80 4.48 13.95
CA VAL A 559 4.76 3.54 13.55
C VAL A 559 3.85 4.24 12.54
N PRO A 560 3.90 3.84 11.25
CA PRO A 560 3.02 4.38 10.20
C PRO A 560 1.54 4.33 10.59
N GLY A 561 0.83 5.44 10.40
CA GLY A 561 -0.64 5.50 10.48
C GLY A 561 -1.24 4.98 11.79
N GLN A 562 -0.86 5.53 12.95
CA GLN A 562 -1.42 5.24 14.30
C GLN A 562 -2.96 5.17 14.44
N ALA A 563 -3.75 5.41 13.39
CA ALA A 563 -5.17 5.06 13.32
C ALA A 563 -5.46 3.57 13.00
N ALA A 564 -4.48 2.77 12.56
CA ALA A 564 -4.65 1.38 12.13
C ALA A 564 -4.44 0.33 13.26
N GLY A 565 -4.73 0.68 14.52
CA GLY A 565 -4.85 -0.34 15.58
C GLY A 565 -3.54 -0.95 16.10
N TRP A 566 -2.38 -0.32 15.84
CA TRP A 566 -1.16 -0.55 16.62
C TRP A 566 -1.32 0.04 18.03
N THR A 567 -2.25 -0.49 18.82
CA THR A 567 -2.32 -0.22 20.25
C THR A 567 -1.59 -1.33 20.97
N SER A 568 -0.50 -0.93 21.62
CA SER A 568 0.25 -1.61 22.70
C SER A 568 -0.54 -2.63 23.50
#